data_AF-A0A7I7LFT8-F1
#
_entry.id   AF-A0A7I7LFT8-F1
#
_cell.length_a   1.000
_cell.length_b   1.000
_cell.length_c   1.000
_cell.angle_alpha   90.00
_cell.angle_beta   90.00
_cell.angle_gamma   90.00
#
_symmetry.space_group_name_H-M   'P 1'
#
loop_
_entity.id
_entity.type
_entity.pdbx_description
1 polymer ?
#
loop_
_entity_poly.entity_id
_entity_poly.type
_entity_poly.pdbx_seq_one_letter_code
_entity_poly.pdbx_strand_id
1 'polypeptide(L)'
;MRGGVRLCYDGKVFEDASAEQARAILAAAHCVTQQTIDPADPRSGRGEGVVVAAGRLLFRPAVEIEPSGLGRIEPQELARAVGPDRDLAEHAAALIACASLSDGRIDPGRLRKVVEYAHAMHVRAGWVRDVLQVARGHLAWAMADMTRRNRSTFPGWASPDDTLTEMMPYRAQTDEDKRLAARFLALEGLPEGTFGHQFWAHFRRHGFGFPGETEAFAGLFAVLHDGLHVLSGYSTSIQGELLVSTFTGAMHRRDALRAHILPVIFEWQVSHEVNGIGARRGALDPVKFLVSWQRGDSMTTDVLAPNWDFWSVVDVELDELRVRYAIAPLLPADAAAGDEVIVADKADPYAN
;
A
#
# COMPACT_ATOMS: atom_id res chain seq x y z
N MET A 1 28.61 22.36 6.35
CA MET A 1 27.45 21.96 7.17
C MET A 1 26.20 22.44 6.46
N ARG A 2 25.52 21.58 5.69
CA ARG A 2 24.21 21.88 5.12
C ARG A 2 23.20 21.09 5.94
N GLY A 3 22.40 21.80 6.73
CA GLY A 3 21.28 21.22 7.46
C GLY A 3 20.28 20.67 6.44
N GLY A 4 20.09 19.36 6.45
CA GLY A 4 19.01 18.72 5.70
C GLY A 4 17.69 19.16 6.31
N VAL A 5 16.83 19.77 5.49
CA VAL A 5 15.43 19.97 5.83
C VAL A 5 14.80 18.58 5.92
N ARG A 6 14.61 18.07 7.15
CA ARG A 6 13.67 16.96 7.39
C ARG A 6 12.28 17.54 7.24
N LEU A 7 11.66 17.36 6.08
CA LEU A 7 10.22 17.48 5.94
C LEU A 7 9.63 16.29 6.70
N CYS A 8 9.09 16.55 7.90
CA CYS A 8 8.31 15.56 8.61
C CYS A 8 6.99 15.38 7.83
N TYR A 9 6.65 14.15 7.47
CA TYR A 9 5.32 13.83 6.99
C TYR A 9 4.36 13.97 8.19
N ASP A 10 3.36 14.86 8.10
CA ASP A 10 2.35 15.14 9.12
C ASP A 10 1.19 14.11 9.04
N GLY A 11 1.53 12.83 9.07
CA GLY A 11 0.54 11.75 9.20
C GLY A 11 -0.04 11.70 10.62
N LYS A 12 -1.31 11.28 10.73
CA LYS A 12 -2.04 11.09 12.00
C LYS A 12 -1.72 9.76 12.69
N VAL A 13 -1.11 8.83 11.98
CA VAL A 13 -0.67 7.54 12.53
C VAL A 13 0.29 7.76 13.71
N PHE A 14 -0.11 7.27 14.90
CA PHE A 14 0.63 7.38 16.17
C PHE A 14 0.91 8.81 16.68
N GLU A 15 0.20 9.83 16.20
CA GLU A 15 0.44 11.24 16.57
C GLU A 15 0.36 11.49 18.09
N ASP A 16 -0.60 10.84 18.77
CA ASP A 16 -0.84 11.01 20.21
C ASP A 16 -0.17 9.93 21.11
N ALA A 17 0.63 9.04 20.53
CA ALA A 17 1.26 7.97 21.29
C ALA A 17 2.37 8.51 22.20
N SER A 18 2.26 8.24 23.51
CA SER A 18 3.33 8.54 24.46
C SER A 18 4.61 7.75 24.16
N ALA A 19 5.75 8.23 24.64
CA ALA A 19 7.04 7.52 24.47
C ALA A 19 7.02 6.09 25.06
N GLU A 20 6.23 5.86 26.12
CA GLU A 20 6.05 4.53 26.72
C GLU A 20 5.24 3.62 25.80
N GLN A 21 4.11 4.11 25.28
CA GLN A 21 3.30 3.39 24.29
C GLN A 21 4.11 3.05 23.04
N ALA A 22 4.86 4.03 22.51
CA ALA A 22 5.71 3.84 21.35
C ALA A 22 6.75 2.73 21.58
N ARG A 23 7.47 2.75 22.71
CA ARG A 23 8.44 1.70 23.05
C ARG A 23 7.79 0.32 23.21
N ALA A 24 6.61 0.24 23.84
CA ALA A 24 5.87 -1.01 23.98
C ALA A 24 5.44 -1.59 22.62
N ILE A 25 4.92 -0.74 21.72
CA ILE A 25 4.51 -1.12 20.37
C ILE A 25 5.71 -1.61 19.56
N LEU A 26 6.83 -0.87 19.59
CA LEU A 26 8.06 -1.23 18.88
C LEU A 26 8.67 -2.54 19.43
N ALA A 27 8.63 -2.75 20.75
CA ALA A 27 9.07 -4.01 21.37
C ALA A 27 8.21 -5.21 20.92
N ALA A 28 6.89 -5.03 20.85
CA ALA A 28 5.98 -6.07 20.36
C ALA A 28 6.19 -6.36 18.87
N ALA A 29 6.40 -5.32 18.05
CA ALA A 29 6.73 -5.49 16.64
C ALA A 29 8.06 -6.23 16.47
N HIS A 30 9.09 -5.91 17.27
CA HIS A 30 10.37 -6.60 17.26
C HIS A 30 10.23 -8.09 17.62
N CYS A 31 9.37 -8.44 18.60
CA CYS A 31 9.13 -9.82 19.02
C CYS A 31 8.59 -10.75 17.92
N VAL A 32 8.05 -10.20 16.83
CA VAL A 32 7.54 -10.99 15.70
C VAL A 32 8.45 -10.93 14.47
N THR A 33 9.67 -10.38 14.59
CA THR A 33 10.68 -10.33 13.51
C THR A 33 11.67 -11.51 13.56
N GLN A 34 12.45 -11.68 12.50
CA GLN A 34 13.54 -12.65 12.45
C GLN A 34 14.68 -12.26 13.41
N GLN A 35 14.87 -13.06 14.45
CA GLN A 35 15.88 -12.82 15.48
C GLN A 35 17.31 -13.21 15.07
N THR A 36 17.46 -13.99 14.00
CA THR A 36 18.77 -14.43 13.50
C THR A 36 18.87 -14.11 12.02
N ILE A 37 19.76 -13.19 11.67
CA ILE A 37 20.00 -12.79 10.29
C ILE A 37 20.53 -13.98 9.47
N ASP A 38 19.89 -14.23 8.34
CA ASP A 38 20.39 -15.13 7.31
C ASP A 38 21.20 -14.30 6.31
N PRO A 39 22.55 -14.38 6.30
CA PRO A 39 23.37 -13.59 5.39
C PRO A 39 23.18 -13.98 3.91
N ALA A 40 22.56 -15.13 3.62
CA ALA A 40 22.25 -15.55 2.26
C ALA A 40 20.92 -14.98 1.73
N ASP A 41 20.06 -14.44 2.61
CA ASP A 41 18.78 -13.84 2.21
C ASP A 41 18.83 -12.31 2.38
N PRO A 42 18.88 -11.51 1.30
CA PRO A 42 18.91 -10.05 1.37
C PRO A 42 17.61 -9.42 1.93
N ARG A 43 16.61 -10.25 2.25
CA ARG A 43 15.38 -9.83 2.95
C ARG A 43 15.49 -9.98 4.46
N SER A 44 16.44 -10.77 4.94
CA SER A 44 16.63 -11.00 6.37
C SER A 44 16.97 -9.70 7.10
N GLY A 45 16.29 -9.43 8.22
CA GLY A 45 16.47 -8.19 8.99
C GLY A 45 15.59 -7.03 8.55
N ARG A 46 14.80 -7.18 7.49
CA ARG A 46 13.84 -6.14 7.08
C ARG A 46 12.71 -5.95 8.09
N GLY A 47 12.33 -6.99 8.83
CA GLY A 47 11.42 -6.87 9.97
C GLY A 47 11.96 -5.89 11.00
N GLU A 48 13.21 -6.07 11.43
CA GLU A 48 13.89 -5.13 12.34
C GLU A 48 14.01 -3.73 11.72
N GLY A 49 14.34 -3.65 10.43
CA GLY A 49 14.35 -2.39 9.68
C GLY A 49 13.02 -1.65 9.73
N VAL A 50 11.88 -2.35 9.66
CA VAL A 50 10.54 -1.74 9.82
C VAL A 50 10.35 -1.20 11.22
N VAL A 51 10.78 -1.93 12.26
CA VAL A 51 10.69 -1.45 13.66
C VAL A 51 11.52 -0.17 13.84
N VAL A 52 12.78 -0.16 13.40
CA VAL A 52 13.67 1.01 13.51
C VAL A 52 13.13 2.20 12.73
N ALA A 53 12.70 1.97 11.48
CA ALA A 53 12.14 3.03 10.66
C ALA A 53 10.82 3.56 11.25
N ALA A 54 9.97 2.72 11.82
CA ALA A 54 8.72 3.13 12.46
C ALA A 54 8.96 4.05 13.65
N GLY A 55 9.92 3.72 14.52
CA GLY A 55 10.32 4.57 15.64
C GLY A 55 10.68 6.00 15.21
N ARG A 56 11.41 6.11 14.09
CA ARG A 56 11.86 7.40 13.53
C ARG A 56 10.77 8.16 12.78
N LEU A 57 10.00 7.44 11.97
CA LEU A 57 9.11 8.05 10.99
C LEU A 57 7.73 8.27 11.59
N LEU A 58 7.12 7.26 12.22
CA LEU A 58 5.70 7.29 12.55
C LEU A 58 5.38 7.97 13.89
N PHE A 59 6.27 7.91 14.88
CA PHE A 59 5.99 8.50 16.21
C PHE A 59 6.37 9.99 16.30
N ARG A 60 5.65 10.73 17.16
CA ARG A 60 5.89 12.15 17.45
C ARG A 60 5.92 12.38 18.97
N PRO A 61 7.07 12.81 19.56
CA PRO A 61 8.39 12.91 18.92
C PRO A 61 8.92 11.54 18.48
N ALA A 62 9.86 11.54 17.54
CA ALA A 62 10.51 10.33 17.07
C ALA A 62 11.17 9.56 18.23
N VAL A 63 11.06 8.23 18.19
CA VAL A 63 11.65 7.31 19.17
C VAL A 63 12.79 6.54 18.52
N GLU A 64 14.01 6.92 18.85
CA GLU A 64 15.20 6.16 18.47
C GLU A 64 15.29 4.88 19.30
N ILE A 65 15.46 3.76 18.61
CA ILE A 65 15.57 2.44 19.22
C ILE A 65 16.84 1.74 18.75
N GLU A 66 17.46 1.03 19.68
CA GLU A 66 18.49 0.03 19.40
C GLU A 66 17.81 -1.34 19.54
N PRO A 67 17.60 -2.09 18.45
CA PRO A 67 16.84 -3.34 18.49
C PRO A 67 17.35 -4.36 19.51
N SER A 68 18.68 -4.44 19.66
CA SER A 68 19.33 -5.31 20.65
C SER A 68 19.00 -4.96 22.10
N GLY A 69 18.56 -3.72 22.36
CA GLY A 69 18.11 -3.23 23.66
C GLY A 69 16.60 -3.28 23.89
N LEU A 70 15.79 -3.67 22.88
CA LEU A 70 14.35 -3.82 23.07
C LEU A 70 14.08 -5.12 23.83
N GLY A 71 13.63 -4.96 25.08
CA GLY A 71 13.15 -6.07 25.89
C GLY A 71 11.95 -6.77 25.25
N ARG A 72 11.77 -8.05 25.60
CA ARG A 72 10.55 -8.79 25.22
C ARG A 72 9.36 -8.25 26.00
N ILE A 73 8.22 -8.12 25.33
CA ILE A 73 6.94 -7.71 25.93
C ILE A 73 5.87 -8.75 25.62
N GLU A 74 5.08 -9.16 26.60
CA GLU A 74 3.98 -10.10 26.37
C GLU A 74 2.70 -9.39 25.90
N PRO A 75 1.79 -10.09 25.20
CA PRO A 75 0.58 -9.47 24.64
C PRO A 75 -0.27 -8.68 25.64
N GLN A 76 -0.42 -9.18 26.87
CA GLN A 76 -1.19 -8.50 27.91
C GLN A 76 -0.48 -7.24 28.44
N GLU A 77 0.85 -7.19 28.39
CA GLU A 77 1.63 -6.01 28.78
C GLU A 77 1.50 -4.91 27.71
N LEU A 78 1.58 -5.29 26.43
CA LEU A 78 1.29 -4.37 25.33
C LEU A 78 -0.12 -3.79 25.45
N ALA A 79 -1.12 -4.63 25.69
CA ALA A 79 -2.50 -4.19 25.84
C ALA A 79 -2.70 -3.19 26.98
N ARG A 80 -2.01 -3.39 28.12
CA ARG A 80 -2.03 -2.43 29.24
C ARG A 80 -1.37 -1.10 28.87
N ALA A 81 -0.24 -1.15 28.14
CA ALA A 81 0.47 0.06 27.73
C ALA A 81 -0.33 0.88 26.71
N VAL A 82 -0.93 0.23 25.71
CA VAL A 82 -1.78 0.87 24.71
C VAL A 82 -3.06 1.44 25.35
N GLY A 83 -3.66 0.70 26.30
CA GLY A 83 -4.84 1.16 27.01
C GLY A 83 -6.12 1.08 26.15
N PRO A 84 -7.11 1.94 26.40
CA PRO A 84 -8.43 1.85 25.76
C PRO A 84 -8.50 2.51 24.37
N ASP A 85 -7.42 3.11 23.89
CA ASP A 85 -7.36 3.79 22.60
C ASP A 85 -7.42 2.77 21.45
N ARG A 86 -8.54 2.79 20.71
CA ARG A 86 -8.80 1.85 19.63
C ARG A 86 -7.99 2.14 18.39
N ASP A 87 -7.80 3.41 18.07
CA ASP A 87 -7.07 3.80 16.86
C ASP A 87 -5.59 3.46 17.06
N LEU A 88 -5.04 3.75 18.25
CA LEU A 88 -3.69 3.33 18.61
C LEU A 88 -3.52 1.81 18.56
N ALA A 89 -4.49 1.05 19.11
CA ALA A 89 -4.47 -0.42 19.07
C ALA A 89 -4.49 -0.98 17.64
N GLU A 90 -5.31 -0.42 16.76
CA GLU A 90 -5.40 -0.85 15.36
C GLU A 90 -4.10 -0.55 14.59
N HIS A 91 -3.53 0.65 14.75
CA HIS A 91 -2.24 1.00 14.15
C HIS A 91 -1.10 0.13 14.70
N ALA A 92 -1.06 -0.11 16.02
CA ALA A 92 -0.07 -0.98 16.65
C ALA A 92 -0.14 -2.41 16.09
N ALA A 93 -1.34 -2.99 16.03
CA ALA A 93 -1.55 -4.33 15.49
C ALA A 93 -1.15 -4.41 14.00
N ALA A 94 -1.44 -3.38 13.21
CA ALA A 94 -1.09 -3.31 11.80
C ALA A 94 0.44 -3.25 11.59
N LEU A 95 1.14 -2.43 12.37
CA LEU A 95 2.61 -2.35 12.36
C LEU A 95 3.25 -3.69 12.74
N ILE A 96 2.76 -4.33 13.80
CA ILE A 96 3.22 -5.66 14.25
C ILE A 96 3.03 -6.70 13.13
N ALA A 97 1.87 -6.70 12.46
CA ALA A 97 1.62 -7.60 11.33
C ALA A 97 2.60 -7.36 10.16
N CYS A 98 2.81 -6.10 9.76
CA CYS A 98 3.73 -5.76 8.68
C CYS A 98 5.18 -6.15 9.02
N ALA A 99 5.65 -5.86 10.24
CA ALA A 99 6.98 -6.23 10.70
C ALA A 99 7.22 -7.75 10.61
N SER A 100 6.20 -8.56 10.97
CA SER A 100 6.31 -10.02 10.96
C SER A 100 6.52 -10.65 9.58
N LEU A 101 6.05 -9.99 8.53
CA LEU A 101 6.11 -10.46 7.14
C LEU A 101 7.26 -9.84 6.35
N SER A 102 7.86 -8.76 6.87
CA SER A 102 8.86 -7.98 6.16
C SER A 102 10.17 -8.74 5.91
N ASP A 103 10.49 -9.76 6.70
CA ASP A 103 11.64 -10.65 6.44
C ASP A 103 11.44 -11.57 5.23
N GLY A 104 10.28 -11.53 4.54
CA GLY A 104 10.04 -12.27 3.31
C GLY A 104 9.78 -13.76 3.50
N ARG A 105 9.34 -14.17 4.70
CA ARG A 105 9.03 -15.56 5.04
C ARG A 105 7.71 -15.67 5.81
N ILE A 106 6.94 -16.73 5.53
CA ILE A 106 5.80 -17.11 6.36
C ILE A 106 6.32 -17.98 7.51
N ASP A 107 6.26 -17.43 8.73
CA ASP A 107 6.54 -18.15 9.96
C ASP A 107 5.24 -18.30 10.76
N PRO A 108 4.63 -19.50 10.81
CA PRO A 108 3.39 -19.75 11.56
C PRO A 108 3.46 -19.37 13.04
N GLY A 109 4.64 -19.47 13.67
CA GLY A 109 4.84 -19.07 15.07
C GLY A 109 4.72 -17.57 15.24
N ARG A 110 5.40 -16.80 14.39
CA ARG A 110 5.32 -15.33 14.40
C ARG A 110 3.91 -14.83 14.07
N LEU A 111 3.26 -15.41 13.06
CA LEU A 111 1.90 -15.02 12.70
C LEU A 111 0.88 -15.34 13.80
N ARG A 112 1.04 -16.46 14.51
CA ARG A 112 0.24 -16.73 15.72
C ARG A 112 0.47 -15.67 16.80
N LYS A 113 1.72 -15.25 17.01
CA LYS A 113 2.04 -14.18 17.97
C LYS A 113 1.46 -12.82 17.57
N VAL A 114 1.44 -12.48 16.28
CA VAL A 114 0.73 -11.30 15.76
C VAL A 114 -0.75 -11.34 16.16
N VAL A 115 -1.40 -12.48 15.96
CA VAL A 115 -2.82 -12.69 16.32
C VAL A 115 -3.03 -12.58 17.84
N GLU A 116 -2.10 -13.10 18.66
CA GLU A 116 -2.14 -12.92 20.12
C GLU A 116 -2.08 -11.44 20.53
N TYR A 117 -1.16 -10.65 19.95
CA TYR A 117 -1.08 -9.21 20.21
C TYR A 117 -2.36 -8.47 19.79
N ALA A 118 -2.86 -8.74 18.58
CA ALA A 118 -4.09 -8.13 18.08
C ALA A 118 -5.28 -8.44 19.01
N HIS A 119 -5.44 -9.70 19.43
CA HIS A 119 -6.51 -10.09 20.35
C HIS A 119 -6.37 -9.47 21.74
N ALA A 120 -5.14 -9.38 22.28
CA ALA A 120 -4.91 -8.76 23.58
C ALA A 120 -5.29 -7.27 23.59
N MET A 121 -5.06 -6.57 22.47
CA MET A 121 -5.50 -5.18 22.27
C MET A 121 -6.96 -5.06 21.79
N HIS A 122 -7.71 -6.15 21.74
CA HIS A 122 -9.11 -6.22 21.29
C HIS A 122 -9.37 -5.81 19.83
N VAL A 123 -8.36 -5.88 18.97
CA VAL A 123 -8.48 -5.64 17.52
C VAL A 123 -9.22 -6.83 16.87
N ARG A 124 -10.33 -6.54 16.20
CA ARG A 124 -11.24 -7.53 15.58
C ARG A 124 -11.36 -7.38 14.06
N ALA A 125 -10.42 -6.68 13.45
CA ALA A 125 -10.40 -6.43 12.01
C ALA A 125 -10.28 -7.74 11.19
N GLY A 126 -10.84 -7.75 9.99
CA GLY A 126 -10.91 -8.95 9.13
C GLY A 126 -9.54 -9.56 8.80
N TRP A 127 -8.50 -8.74 8.71
CA TRP A 127 -7.13 -9.21 8.46
C TRP A 127 -6.59 -10.13 9.57
N VAL A 128 -7.05 -10.00 10.82
CA VAL A 128 -6.59 -10.85 11.93
C VAL A 128 -6.96 -12.31 11.65
N ARG A 129 -8.18 -12.52 11.13
CA ARG A 129 -8.63 -13.83 10.68
C ARG A 129 -7.76 -14.34 9.53
N ASP A 130 -7.47 -13.48 8.56
CA ASP A 130 -6.72 -13.89 7.37
C ASP A 130 -5.28 -14.28 7.74
N VAL A 131 -4.60 -13.51 8.61
CA VAL A 131 -3.27 -13.85 9.16
C VAL A 131 -3.31 -15.19 9.91
N LEU A 132 -4.36 -15.45 10.70
CA LEU A 132 -4.52 -16.75 11.36
C LEU A 132 -4.70 -17.90 10.36
N GLN A 133 -5.42 -17.69 9.26
CA GLN A 133 -5.57 -18.69 8.20
C GLN A 133 -4.25 -18.96 7.47
N VAL A 134 -3.47 -17.91 7.19
CA VAL A 134 -2.11 -18.07 6.66
C VAL A 134 -1.23 -18.87 7.63
N ALA A 135 -1.28 -18.56 8.92
CA ALA A 135 -0.55 -19.31 9.95
C ALA A 135 -0.94 -20.79 10.06
N ARG A 136 -2.14 -21.15 9.58
CA ARG A 136 -2.65 -22.53 9.49
C ARG A 136 -2.35 -23.22 8.17
N GLY A 137 -1.64 -22.56 7.25
CA GLY A 137 -1.29 -23.10 5.93
C GLY A 137 -2.33 -22.82 4.84
N HIS A 138 -3.33 -21.96 5.09
CA HIS A 138 -4.40 -21.65 4.14
C HIS A 138 -4.14 -20.36 3.34
N LEU A 139 -2.91 -20.16 2.85
CA LEU A 139 -2.53 -18.93 2.13
C LEU A 139 -3.43 -18.65 0.92
N ALA A 140 -3.68 -19.64 0.07
CA ALA A 140 -4.51 -19.45 -1.13
C ALA A 140 -5.93 -18.98 -0.79
N TRP A 141 -6.52 -19.50 0.29
CA TRP A 141 -7.84 -19.09 0.77
C TRP A 141 -7.83 -17.66 1.31
N ALA A 142 -6.82 -17.33 2.11
CA ALA A 142 -6.65 -15.97 2.65
C ALA A 142 -6.42 -14.94 1.53
N MET A 143 -5.61 -15.27 0.52
CA MET A 143 -5.39 -14.42 -0.66
C MET A 143 -6.66 -14.23 -1.48
N ALA A 144 -7.48 -15.27 -1.66
CA ALA A 144 -8.76 -15.15 -2.35
C ALA A 144 -9.74 -14.20 -1.62
N ASP A 145 -9.79 -14.29 -0.28
CA ASP A 145 -10.60 -13.38 0.55
C ASP A 145 -10.07 -11.94 0.50
N MET A 146 -8.75 -11.73 0.66
CA MET A 146 -8.11 -10.41 0.52
C MET A 146 -8.35 -9.80 -0.87
N THR A 147 -8.25 -10.59 -1.94
CA THR A 147 -8.50 -10.13 -3.32
C THR A 147 -9.95 -9.70 -3.50
N ARG A 148 -10.91 -10.47 -2.98
CA ARG A 148 -12.33 -10.09 -2.99
C ARG A 148 -12.56 -8.79 -2.24
N ARG A 149 -11.90 -8.62 -1.08
CA ARG A 149 -11.99 -7.42 -0.26
C ARG A 149 -11.36 -6.20 -0.93
N ASN A 150 -10.21 -6.36 -1.58
CA ASN A 150 -9.60 -5.33 -2.40
C ASN A 150 -10.58 -4.82 -3.46
N ARG A 151 -11.14 -5.72 -4.27
CA ARG A 151 -12.10 -5.33 -5.31
C ARG A 151 -13.31 -4.59 -4.76
N SER A 152 -13.80 -4.96 -3.58
CA SER A 152 -14.96 -4.29 -3.00
C SER A 152 -14.68 -2.85 -2.57
N THR A 153 -13.41 -2.48 -2.32
CA THR A 153 -13.03 -1.09 -1.97
C THR A 153 -13.18 -0.11 -3.12
N PHE A 154 -13.16 -0.56 -4.38
CA PHE A 154 -13.39 0.30 -5.53
C PHE A 154 -14.89 0.56 -5.74
N PRO A 155 -15.32 1.84 -5.83
CA PRO A 155 -16.72 2.20 -6.06
C PRO A 155 -17.34 1.48 -7.25
N GLY A 156 -18.50 0.86 -7.04
CA GLY A 156 -19.27 0.21 -8.10
C GLY A 156 -18.71 -1.14 -8.59
N TRP A 157 -17.56 -1.61 -8.08
CA TRP A 157 -16.94 -2.84 -8.58
C TRP A 157 -17.41 -4.12 -7.88
N ALA A 158 -17.83 -4.03 -6.61
CA ALA A 158 -18.50 -5.12 -5.92
C ALA A 158 -20.02 -4.92 -5.87
N SER A 159 -20.74 -5.99 -6.16
CA SER A 159 -22.19 -6.06 -6.02
C SER A 159 -22.59 -6.41 -4.58
N PRO A 160 -23.82 -6.06 -4.13
CA PRO A 160 -24.35 -6.45 -2.82
C PRO A 160 -24.43 -7.96 -2.57
N ASP A 161 -24.41 -8.78 -3.63
CA ASP A 161 -24.45 -10.24 -3.59
C ASP A 161 -23.05 -10.90 -3.67
N ASP A 162 -21.99 -10.12 -3.47
CA ASP A 162 -20.60 -10.57 -3.56
C ASP A 162 -20.17 -11.06 -4.97
N THR A 163 -20.95 -10.75 -6.02
CA THR A 163 -20.48 -10.91 -7.40
C THR A 163 -19.48 -9.80 -7.75
N LEU A 164 -18.44 -10.17 -8.49
CA LEU A 164 -17.37 -9.27 -8.92
C LEU A 164 -17.53 -9.00 -10.41
N THR A 165 -17.53 -7.73 -10.82
CA THR A 165 -17.50 -7.39 -12.25
C THR A 165 -16.23 -7.97 -12.88
N GLU A 166 -16.34 -8.37 -14.14
CA GLU A 166 -15.21 -8.85 -14.92
C GLU A 166 -14.09 -7.79 -14.97
N MET A 167 -12.84 -8.24 -14.77
CA MET A 167 -11.66 -7.38 -14.75
C MET A 167 -11.36 -6.78 -16.14
N MET A 168 -11.65 -7.50 -17.22
CA MET A 168 -11.40 -7.11 -18.62
C MET A 168 -12.69 -7.25 -19.45
N PRO A 169 -13.67 -6.35 -19.28
CA PRO A 169 -15.02 -6.54 -19.84
C PRO A 169 -15.14 -6.24 -21.35
N TYR A 170 -14.16 -5.55 -21.94
CA TYR A 170 -14.26 -4.96 -23.29
C TYR A 170 -13.92 -5.93 -24.44
N ARG A 171 -14.39 -7.19 -24.38
CA ARG A 171 -14.05 -8.23 -25.38
C ARG A 171 -14.67 -7.97 -26.76
N ALA A 172 -15.88 -7.45 -26.79
CA ALA A 172 -16.58 -7.06 -28.01
C ALA A 172 -16.91 -5.57 -27.91
N GLN A 173 -16.04 -4.71 -28.46
CA GLN A 173 -16.16 -3.25 -28.34
C GLN A 173 -17.49 -2.74 -28.91
N THR A 174 -18.39 -2.37 -28.01
CA THR A 174 -19.64 -1.68 -28.35
C THR A 174 -19.35 -0.25 -28.77
N ASP A 175 -20.34 0.44 -29.34
CA ASP A 175 -20.20 1.87 -29.64
C ASP A 175 -20.03 2.72 -28.38
N GLU A 176 -20.54 2.25 -27.23
CA GLU A 176 -20.31 2.93 -25.94
C GLU A 176 -18.86 2.76 -25.48
N ASP A 177 -18.28 1.57 -25.63
CA ASP A 177 -16.87 1.31 -25.28
C ASP A 177 -15.93 2.18 -26.13
N LYS A 178 -16.22 2.31 -27.43
CA LYS A 178 -15.44 3.18 -28.33
C LYS A 178 -15.55 4.65 -27.93
N ARG A 179 -16.75 5.12 -27.54
CA ARG A 179 -16.94 6.49 -27.03
C ARG A 179 -16.17 6.69 -25.71
N LEU A 180 -16.17 5.71 -24.82
CA LEU A 180 -15.42 5.76 -23.57
C LEU A 180 -13.92 5.87 -23.84
N ALA A 181 -13.36 5.00 -24.67
CA ALA A 181 -11.95 5.04 -25.05
C ALA A 181 -11.58 6.39 -25.71
N ALA A 182 -12.43 6.92 -26.59
CA ALA A 182 -12.21 8.22 -27.22
C ALA A 182 -12.13 9.38 -26.21
N ARG A 183 -12.88 9.31 -25.09
CA ARG A 183 -12.78 10.33 -24.02
C ARG A 183 -11.43 10.30 -23.32
N PHE A 184 -10.86 9.12 -23.09
CA PHE A 184 -9.52 9.01 -22.50
C PHE A 184 -8.43 9.42 -23.48
N LEU A 185 -8.56 9.08 -24.76
CA LEU A 185 -7.62 9.54 -25.80
C LEU A 185 -7.62 11.07 -25.93
N ALA A 186 -8.77 11.72 -25.77
CA ALA A 186 -8.87 13.18 -25.83
C ALA A 186 -8.08 13.92 -24.73
N LEU A 187 -7.68 13.23 -23.65
CA LEU A 187 -6.86 13.82 -22.59
C LEU A 187 -5.46 14.23 -23.07
N GLU A 188 -4.97 13.69 -24.19
CA GLU A 188 -3.73 14.14 -24.87
C GLU A 188 -3.77 15.63 -25.22
N GLY A 189 -4.96 16.19 -25.47
CA GLY A 189 -5.13 17.59 -25.85
C GLY A 189 -5.10 18.57 -24.68
N LEU A 190 -5.00 18.09 -23.44
CA LEU A 190 -4.89 18.94 -22.25
C LEU A 190 -3.47 19.48 -22.08
N PRO A 191 -3.25 20.57 -21.34
CA PRO A 191 -1.91 21.05 -21.06
C PRO A 191 -1.07 19.99 -20.32
N GLU A 192 0.22 19.88 -20.68
CA GLU A 192 1.12 18.80 -20.20
C GLU A 192 1.17 18.69 -18.66
N GLY A 193 1.06 19.80 -17.94
CA GLY A 193 1.10 19.85 -16.47
C GLY A 193 -0.17 19.35 -15.77
N THR A 194 -1.27 19.15 -16.51
CA THR A 194 -2.56 18.75 -15.93
C THR A 194 -2.62 17.27 -15.57
N PHE A 195 -3.45 16.94 -14.57
CA PHE A 195 -3.65 15.56 -14.13
C PHE A 195 -4.16 14.64 -15.25
N GLY A 196 -5.09 15.12 -16.08
CA GLY A 196 -5.64 14.35 -17.19
C GLY A 196 -4.60 14.02 -18.24
N HIS A 197 -3.76 14.99 -18.62
CA HIS A 197 -2.64 14.76 -19.54
C HIS A 197 -1.64 13.74 -18.98
N GLN A 198 -1.26 13.90 -17.71
CA GLN A 198 -0.33 12.99 -17.06
C GLN A 198 -0.89 11.57 -16.90
N PHE A 199 -2.20 11.42 -16.71
CA PHE A 199 -2.89 10.13 -16.75
C PHE A 199 -2.84 9.49 -18.14
N TRP A 200 -3.11 10.26 -19.18
CA TRP A 200 -2.96 9.77 -20.56
C TRP A 200 -1.52 9.35 -20.85
N ALA A 201 -0.54 10.20 -20.52
CA ALA A 201 0.88 9.93 -20.75
C ALA A 201 1.33 8.68 -19.98
N HIS A 202 0.81 8.46 -18.76
CA HIS A 202 1.06 7.24 -18.00
C HIS A 202 0.61 5.99 -18.76
N PHE A 203 -0.63 5.95 -19.26
CA PHE A 203 -1.13 4.81 -20.04
C PHE A 203 -0.31 4.56 -21.31
N ARG A 204 0.03 5.63 -22.04
CA ARG A 204 0.83 5.54 -23.27
C ARG A 204 2.25 5.03 -23.01
N ARG A 205 2.94 5.57 -22.00
CA ARG A 205 4.30 5.13 -21.62
C ARG A 205 4.37 3.66 -21.27
N HIS A 206 3.32 3.12 -20.66
CA HIS A 206 3.26 1.71 -20.26
C HIS A 206 2.62 0.80 -21.30
N GLY A 207 1.98 1.35 -22.34
CA GLY A 207 1.23 0.58 -23.33
C GLY A 207 -0.06 -0.04 -22.76
N PHE A 208 -0.61 0.54 -21.70
CA PHE A 208 -1.87 0.10 -21.10
C PHE A 208 -3.06 0.48 -21.99
N GLY A 209 -4.05 -0.41 -22.05
CA GLY A 209 -5.30 -0.12 -22.76
C GLY A 209 -6.18 0.82 -21.96
N PHE A 210 -6.69 1.86 -22.59
CA PHE A 210 -7.67 2.76 -21.96
C PHE A 210 -9.01 2.04 -21.77
N PRO A 211 -9.77 2.34 -20.70
CA PRO A 211 -11.11 1.77 -20.53
C PRO A 211 -11.98 1.95 -21.79
N GLY A 212 -12.57 0.85 -22.28
CA GLY A 212 -13.29 0.79 -23.56
C GLY A 212 -12.48 0.19 -24.72
N GLU A 213 -11.15 0.10 -24.59
CA GLU A 213 -10.31 -0.61 -25.55
C GLU A 213 -10.38 -2.13 -25.36
N THR A 214 -10.22 -2.89 -26.46
CA THR A 214 -10.16 -4.35 -26.38
C THR A 214 -9.07 -4.80 -25.42
N GLU A 215 -9.43 -5.72 -24.52
CA GLU A 215 -8.53 -6.23 -23.46
C GLU A 215 -8.05 -5.17 -22.45
N ALA A 216 -8.69 -4.00 -22.39
CA ALA A 216 -8.43 -3.05 -21.31
C ALA A 216 -9.06 -3.50 -19.99
N PHE A 217 -8.48 -3.04 -18.87
CA PHE A 217 -9.08 -3.21 -17.56
C PHE A 217 -10.33 -2.35 -17.38
N ALA A 218 -11.29 -2.84 -16.60
CA ALA A 218 -12.51 -2.12 -16.28
C ALA A 218 -12.20 -0.71 -15.71
N GLY A 219 -12.89 0.31 -16.21
CA GLY A 219 -12.67 1.69 -15.78
C GLY A 219 -12.89 1.94 -14.28
N LEU A 220 -13.75 1.16 -13.63
CA LEU A 220 -13.98 1.21 -12.17
C LEU A 220 -12.71 0.89 -11.36
N PHE A 221 -11.76 0.18 -11.95
CA PHE A 221 -10.47 -0.14 -11.35
C PHE A 221 -9.36 0.74 -11.92
N ALA A 222 -9.14 0.66 -13.23
CA ALA A 222 -7.98 1.26 -13.89
C ALA A 222 -7.87 2.78 -13.65
N VAL A 223 -8.99 3.49 -13.72
CA VAL A 223 -8.99 4.96 -13.53
C VAL A 223 -8.52 5.35 -12.14
N LEU A 224 -8.98 4.66 -11.10
CA LEU A 224 -8.63 4.96 -9.72
C LEU A 224 -7.24 4.43 -9.36
N HIS A 225 -6.93 3.20 -9.77
CA HIS A 225 -5.63 2.55 -9.55
C HIS A 225 -4.49 3.32 -10.22
N ASP A 226 -4.57 3.49 -11.53
CA ASP A 226 -3.50 4.12 -12.31
C ASP A 226 -3.46 5.64 -12.08
N GLY A 227 -4.62 6.24 -11.75
CA GLY A 227 -4.67 7.61 -11.24
C GLY A 227 -3.86 7.80 -9.95
N LEU A 228 -3.83 6.80 -9.07
CA LEU A 228 -3.02 6.84 -7.85
C LEU A 228 -1.52 6.71 -8.11
N HIS A 229 -1.08 6.01 -9.15
CA HIS A 229 0.32 6.07 -9.60
C HIS A 229 0.71 7.49 -10.00
N VAL A 230 -0.12 8.16 -10.79
CA VAL A 230 0.11 9.55 -11.24
C VAL A 230 0.12 10.53 -10.08
N LEU A 231 -0.89 10.46 -9.20
CA LEU A 231 -1.01 11.33 -8.03
C LEU A 231 0.17 11.15 -7.05
N SER A 232 0.49 9.90 -6.70
CA SER A 232 1.51 9.58 -5.71
C SER A 232 2.95 9.68 -6.24
N GLY A 233 3.13 9.53 -7.56
CA GLY A 233 4.43 9.46 -8.22
C GLY A 233 5.14 8.10 -8.07
N TYR A 234 4.51 7.10 -7.45
CA TYR A 234 5.07 5.75 -7.43
C TYR A 234 4.94 5.09 -8.80
N SER A 235 6.05 4.55 -9.32
CA SER A 235 6.11 3.84 -10.61
C SER A 235 5.29 2.54 -10.61
N THR A 236 5.20 1.88 -11.76
CA THR A 236 4.56 0.55 -11.89
C THR A 236 5.53 -0.62 -11.65
N SER A 237 6.78 -0.34 -11.23
CA SER A 237 7.68 -1.41 -10.81
C SER A 237 7.09 -2.21 -9.65
N ILE A 238 7.54 -3.45 -9.42
CA ILE A 238 7.02 -4.28 -8.31
C ILE A 238 7.17 -3.60 -6.93
N GLN A 239 8.24 -2.81 -6.73
CA GLN A 239 8.33 -1.97 -5.52
C GLN A 239 7.32 -0.83 -5.57
N GLY A 240 7.15 -0.17 -6.73
CA GLY A 240 6.15 0.88 -6.92
C GLY A 240 4.72 0.42 -6.66
N GLU A 241 4.34 -0.77 -7.12
CA GLU A 241 3.04 -1.40 -6.85
C GLU A 241 2.82 -1.64 -5.34
N LEU A 242 3.85 -2.13 -4.64
CA LEU A 242 3.80 -2.29 -3.19
C LEU A 242 3.61 -0.93 -2.49
N LEU A 243 4.33 0.09 -2.94
CA LEU A 243 4.27 1.43 -2.37
C LEU A 243 2.92 2.10 -2.67
N VAL A 244 2.42 2.10 -3.91
CA VAL A 244 1.11 2.70 -4.24
C VAL A 244 -0.03 1.99 -3.51
N SER A 245 0.05 0.68 -3.33
CA SER A 245 -0.95 -0.07 -2.57
C SER A 245 -0.93 0.31 -1.10
N THR A 246 0.27 0.51 -0.52
CA THR A 246 0.40 1.01 0.86
C THR A 246 -0.17 2.42 1.02
N PHE A 247 0.14 3.31 0.07
CA PHE A 247 -0.40 4.66 -0.01
C PHE A 247 -1.93 4.66 -0.09
N THR A 248 -2.48 3.81 -0.97
CA THR A 248 -3.93 3.65 -1.17
C THR A 248 -4.61 3.17 0.10
N GLY A 249 -4.06 2.15 0.77
CA GLY A 249 -4.62 1.64 2.01
C GLY A 249 -4.64 2.69 3.12
N ALA A 250 -3.55 3.45 3.28
CA ALA A 250 -3.45 4.49 4.28
C ALA A 250 -4.40 5.67 4.02
N MET A 251 -4.63 6.02 2.75
CA MET A 251 -5.57 7.06 2.34
C MET A 251 -7.04 6.61 2.49
N HIS A 252 -7.40 5.45 1.95
CA HIS A 252 -8.80 4.99 1.90
C HIS A 252 -9.29 4.50 3.28
N ARG A 253 -8.38 3.96 4.11
CA ARG A 253 -8.59 3.43 5.48
C ARG A 253 -9.54 2.23 5.59
N ARG A 254 -10.54 2.11 4.71
CA ARG A 254 -11.52 1.03 4.68
C ARG A 254 -10.84 -0.30 4.34
N ASP A 255 -10.85 -1.23 5.28
CA ASP A 255 -10.16 -2.52 5.16
C ASP A 255 -8.65 -2.36 4.81
N ALA A 256 -8.01 -1.22 5.10
CA ALA A 256 -6.68 -0.82 4.62
C ALA A 256 -5.63 -1.95 4.61
N LEU A 257 -5.40 -2.54 5.78
CA LEU A 257 -4.39 -3.59 5.94
C LEU A 257 -4.78 -4.85 5.17
N ARG A 258 -6.07 -5.19 5.16
CA ARG A 258 -6.61 -6.41 4.56
C ARG A 258 -6.69 -6.35 3.03
N ALA A 259 -7.15 -5.21 2.52
CA ALA A 259 -7.50 -5.00 1.13
C ALA A 259 -6.31 -4.49 0.31
N HIS A 260 -5.39 -3.71 0.91
CA HIS A 260 -4.34 -3.05 0.14
C HIS A 260 -2.92 -3.42 0.57
N ILE A 261 -2.64 -3.59 1.86
CA ILE A 261 -1.25 -3.74 2.34
C ILE A 261 -0.80 -5.20 2.44
N LEU A 262 -1.55 -6.07 3.14
CA LEU A 262 -1.17 -7.48 3.29
C LEU A 262 -1.10 -8.25 1.97
N PRO A 263 -2.09 -8.15 1.05
CA PRO A 263 -2.01 -8.91 -0.20
C PRO A 263 -0.72 -8.62 -0.99
N VAL A 264 -0.29 -7.35 -1.08
CA VAL A 264 0.94 -6.99 -1.81
C VAL A 264 2.22 -7.40 -1.07
N ILE A 265 2.21 -7.43 0.27
CA ILE A 265 3.32 -8.01 1.05
C ILE A 265 3.39 -9.52 0.80
N PHE A 266 2.27 -10.23 0.82
CA PHE A 266 2.25 -11.67 0.54
C PHE A 266 2.72 -11.97 -0.89
N GLU A 267 2.24 -11.20 -1.87
CA GLU A 267 2.55 -11.41 -3.28
C GLU A 267 4.01 -11.06 -3.63
N TRP A 268 4.48 -9.88 -3.23
CA TRP A 268 5.75 -9.32 -3.73
C TRP A 268 6.91 -9.27 -2.72
N GLN A 269 6.64 -9.42 -1.41
CA GLN A 269 7.70 -9.52 -0.39
C GLN A 269 7.95 -10.96 0.04
N VAL A 270 6.89 -11.67 0.43
CA VAL A 270 6.96 -13.03 0.98
C VAL A 270 7.10 -14.08 -0.11
N SER A 271 6.43 -13.87 -1.25
CA SER A 271 6.55 -14.64 -2.49
C SER A 271 6.41 -16.15 -2.28
N HIS A 272 5.17 -16.62 -2.33
CA HIS A 272 4.89 -17.93 -2.92
C HIS A 272 4.51 -17.70 -4.38
N GLU A 273 5.04 -18.52 -5.27
CA GLU A 273 4.82 -18.42 -6.72
C GLU A 273 3.34 -18.70 -7.03
N VAL A 274 2.56 -17.65 -7.34
CA VAL A 274 1.11 -17.78 -7.60
C VAL A 274 0.77 -17.64 -9.09
N ASN A 275 1.54 -16.88 -9.89
CA ASN A 275 1.10 -16.47 -11.25
C ASN A 275 2.09 -16.74 -12.41
N GLY A 276 3.24 -17.40 -12.19
CA GLY A 276 4.13 -17.81 -13.28
C GLY A 276 4.88 -16.68 -14.04
N ILE A 277 4.94 -15.47 -13.50
CA ILE A 277 5.56 -14.27 -14.14
C ILE A 277 7.06 -14.12 -13.78
N GLY A 278 7.65 -15.11 -13.11
CA GLY A 278 9.05 -15.05 -12.67
C GLY A 278 9.21 -14.26 -11.36
N ALA A 279 10.11 -14.73 -10.49
CA ALA A 279 10.25 -14.20 -9.14
C ALA A 279 11.03 -12.88 -9.11
N ARG A 280 10.38 -11.76 -8.79
CA ARG A 280 11.05 -10.67 -8.05
C ARG A 280 10.68 -10.79 -6.59
N ARG A 281 11.68 -10.96 -5.74
CA ARG A 281 11.54 -11.12 -4.29
C ARG A 281 12.15 -9.91 -3.61
N GLY A 282 11.59 -9.49 -2.48
CA GLY A 282 12.22 -8.44 -1.68
C GLY A 282 11.88 -7.02 -2.14
N ALA A 283 10.64 -6.76 -2.56
CA ALA A 283 10.21 -5.43 -2.97
C ALA A 283 10.10 -4.43 -1.80
N LEU A 284 9.89 -4.90 -0.57
CA LEU A 284 9.67 -4.05 0.59
C LEU A 284 10.98 -3.47 1.13
N ASP A 285 11.21 -2.19 0.85
CA ASP A 285 12.19 -1.39 1.60
C ASP A 285 11.49 -0.81 2.84
N PRO A 286 12.00 -1.03 4.06
CA PRO A 286 11.32 -0.59 5.28
C PRO A 286 11.05 0.92 5.35
N VAL A 287 12.00 1.74 4.89
CA VAL A 287 11.86 3.20 4.93
C VAL A 287 10.84 3.65 3.90
N LYS A 288 10.99 3.20 2.64
CA LYS A 288 10.06 3.60 1.56
C LYS A 288 8.64 3.15 1.86
N PHE A 289 8.46 1.95 2.41
CA PHE A 289 7.16 1.42 2.82
C PHE A 289 6.47 2.32 3.84
N LEU A 290 7.18 2.72 4.90
CA LEU A 290 6.60 3.58 5.93
C LEU A 290 6.42 5.03 5.47
N VAL A 291 7.30 5.54 4.61
CA VAL A 291 7.08 6.83 3.94
C VAL A 291 5.81 6.79 3.11
N SER A 292 5.59 5.73 2.33
CA SER A 292 4.37 5.56 1.54
C SER A 292 3.12 5.54 2.42
N TRP A 293 3.16 4.82 3.54
CA TRP A 293 2.09 4.81 4.52
C TRP A 293 1.79 6.23 5.01
N GLN A 294 2.80 6.98 5.46
CA GLN A 294 2.61 8.35 5.96
C GLN A 294 2.05 9.29 4.89
N ARG A 295 2.55 9.18 3.66
CA ARG A 295 2.10 10.00 2.54
C ARG A 295 0.62 9.75 2.22
N GLY A 296 0.17 8.49 2.27
CA GLY A 296 -1.24 8.15 2.08
C GLY A 296 -2.12 8.62 3.24
N ASP A 297 -1.67 8.40 4.49
CA ASP A 297 -2.41 8.80 5.69
C ASP A 297 -2.56 10.33 5.84
N SER A 298 -1.62 11.09 5.27
CA SER A 298 -1.66 12.56 5.25
C SER A 298 -2.69 13.11 4.26
N MET A 299 -3.19 12.29 3.32
CA MET A 299 -4.15 12.77 2.32
C MET A 299 -5.45 13.23 2.98
N THR A 300 -5.95 14.37 2.51
CA THR A 300 -7.23 14.94 2.97
C THR A 300 -8.41 14.53 2.10
N THR A 301 -8.15 13.88 0.96
CA THR A 301 -9.17 13.46 -0.01
C THR A 301 -9.06 11.97 -0.27
N ASP A 302 -10.16 11.24 -0.09
CA ASP A 302 -10.27 9.84 -0.47
C ASP A 302 -10.72 9.73 -1.93
N VAL A 303 -9.81 9.37 -2.84
CA VAL A 303 -10.12 9.24 -4.28
C VAL A 303 -10.84 7.93 -4.61
N LEU A 304 -10.93 7.00 -3.66
CA LEU A 304 -11.78 5.80 -3.74
C LEU A 304 -13.16 6.05 -3.09
N ALA A 305 -13.46 7.28 -2.62
CA ALA A 305 -14.78 7.61 -2.14
C ALA A 305 -15.80 7.59 -3.29
N PRO A 306 -17.03 7.07 -3.09
CA PRO A 306 -18.03 6.98 -4.16
C PRO A 306 -18.44 8.31 -4.80
N ASN A 307 -18.17 9.43 -4.14
CA ASN A 307 -18.50 10.77 -4.59
C ASN A 307 -17.29 11.53 -5.19
N TRP A 308 -16.11 10.92 -5.26
CA TRP A 308 -14.97 11.50 -5.96
C TRP A 308 -15.14 11.28 -7.47
N ASP A 309 -14.97 12.34 -8.26
CA ASP A 309 -15.11 12.31 -9.72
C ASP A 309 -13.78 12.64 -10.40
N PHE A 310 -13.19 11.63 -11.03
CA PHE A 310 -11.98 11.77 -11.84
C PHE A 310 -12.09 12.91 -12.87
N TRP A 311 -13.22 12.99 -13.58
CA TRP A 311 -13.40 13.95 -14.67
C TRP A 311 -13.49 15.39 -14.18
N SER A 312 -13.84 15.61 -12.91
CA SER A 312 -13.91 16.96 -12.33
C SER A 312 -12.54 17.60 -12.10
N VAL A 313 -11.44 16.83 -12.22
CA VAL A 313 -10.08 17.29 -11.90
C VAL A 313 -9.06 17.07 -13.03
N VAL A 314 -9.47 16.57 -14.20
CA VAL A 314 -8.54 16.29 -15.31
C VAL A 314 -7.83 17.55 -15.83
N ASP A 315 -8.48 18.71 -15.78
CA ASP A 315 -7.93 19.99 -16.26
C ASP A 315 -7.10 20.72 -15.19
N VAL A 316 -6.99 20.16 -13.97
CA VAL A 316 -6.25 20.79 -12.86
C VAL A 316 -4.77 20.44 -12.97
N GLU A 317 -3.89 21.42 -12.75
CA GLU A 317 -2.44 21.20 -12.66
C GLU A 317 -2.13 20.14 -11.60
N LEU A 318 -1.33 19.12 -11.96
CA LEU A 318 -1.07 17.97 -11.10
C LEU A 318 -0.44 18.36 -9.77
N ASP A 319 0.49 19.32 -9.79
CA ASP A 319 1.12 19.82 -8.57
C ASP A 319 0.15 20.62 -7.69
N GLU A 320 -0.80 21.34 -8.28
CA GLU A 320 -1.89 21.98 -7.53
C GLU A 320 -2.77 20.90 -6.87
N LEU A 321 -3.09 19.84 -7.61
CA LEU A 321 -3.92 18.75 -7.10
C LEU A 321 -3.24 18.01 -5.94
N ARG A 322 -1.93 17.77 -6.03
CA ARG A 322 -1.13 17.20 -4.93
C ARG A 322 -1.17 18.08 -3.69
N VAL A 323 -1.03 19.40 -3.83
CA VAL A 323 -1.17 20.34 -2.70
C VAL A 323 -2.59 20.30 -2.14
N ARG A 324 -3.61 20.37 -3.00
CA ARG A 324 -5.03 20.36 -2.61
C ARG A 324 -5.40 19.11 -1.82
N TYR A 325 -4.85 17.96 -2.18
CA TYR A 325 -5.10 16.68 -1.51
C TYR A 325 -4.12 16.36 -0.38
N ALA A 326 -3.23 17.30 -0.03
CA ALA A 326 -2.19 17.13 0.97
C ALA A 326 -1.26 15.91 0.70
N ILE A 327 -1.00 15.62 -0.57
CA ILE A 327 -0.04 14.59 -0.98
C ILE A 327 1.36 15.17 -0.78
N ALA A 328 2.05 14.71 0.26
CA ALA A 328 3.42 15.13 0.50
C ALA A 328 4.35 14.75 -0.69
N PRO A 329 5.34 15.60 -1.04
CA PRO A 329 6.23 15.35 -2.17
C PRO A 329 6.94 14.00 -2.08
N LEU A 330 7.10 13.32 -3.22
CA LEU A 330 7.93 12.13 -3.31
C LEU A 330 9.40 12.54 -3.46
N LEU A 331 10.22 12.28 -2.44
CA LEU A 331 11.65 12.53 -2.52
C LEU A 331 12.34 11.45 -3.36
N PRO A 332 13.42 11.77 -4.10
CA PRO A 332 14.14 10.78 -4.91
C PRO A 332 14.65 9.56 -4.12
N ALA A 333 14.98 9.72 -2.84
CA ALA A 333 15.40 8.62 -1.97
C ALA A 333 14.25 7.64 -1.64
N ASP A 334 13.01 8.14 -1.68
CA ASP A 334 11.80 7.39 -1.33
C ASP A 334 11.09 6.83 -2.57
N ALA A 335 11.54 7.22 -3.77
CA ALA A 335 11.02 6.74 -5.05
C ALA A 335 11.21 5.22 -5.19
N ALA A 336 10.25 4.57 -5.85
CA ALA A 336 10.33 3.16 -6.15
C ALA A 336 11.55 2.84 -7.05
N ALA A 337 12.11 1.65 -6.88
CA ALA A 337 13.19 1.12 -7.71
C ALA A 337 12.72 -0.09 -8.51
N GLY A 338 13.52 -0.47 -9.51
CA GLY A 338 13.25 -1.62 -10.38
C GLY A 338 12.52 -1.25 -11.67
N ASP A 339 12.36 -2.24 -12.53
CA ASP A 339 11.79 -2.05 -13.86
C ASP A 339 10.27 -1.93 -13.78
N GLU A 340 9.73 -0.99 -14.56
CA GLU A 340 8.29 -0.72 -14.69
C GLU A 340 7.59 -1.77 -15.55
N VAL A 341 6.27 -1.90 -15.39
CA VAL A 341 5.45 -2.84 -16.15
C VAL A 341 5.14 -2.24 -17.51
N ILE A 342 5.85 -2.68 -18.55
CA ILE A 342 5.71 -2.15 -19.92
C ILE A 342 5.13 -3.21 -20.85
N VAL A 343 4.03 -2.88 -21.54
CA VAL A 343 3.49 -3.66 -22.67
C VAL A 343 4.23 -3.23 -23.94
N ALA A 344 5.37 -3.87 -24.18
CA ALA A 344 6.39 -3.41 -25.15
C ALA A 344 5.85 -3.06 -26.55
N ASP A 345 4.89 -3.82 -27.08
CA ASP A 345 4.36 -3.60 -28.44
C ASP A 345 3.39 -2.41 -28.54
N LYS A 346 2.93 -1.87 -27.40
CA LYS A 346 1.96 -0.77 -27.31
C LYS A 346 2.51 0.49 -26.65
N ALA A 347 3.65 0.37 -25.97
CA ALA A 347 4.24 1.44 -25.17
C ALA A 347 4.89 2.52 -26.05
N ASP A 348 4.70 3.78 -25.66
CA ASP A 348 5.37 4.94 -26.23
C ASP A 348 6.23 5.62 -25.15
N PRO A 349 7.54 5.37 -25.10
CA PRO A 349 8.42 5.94 -24.08
C PRO A 349 8.60 7.45 -24.22
N TYR A 350 8.14 8.06 -25.31
CA TYR A 350 8.24 9.50 -25.57
C TYR A 350 6.92 10.25 -25.32
N ALA A 351 5.87 9.55 -24.88
CA ALA A 351 4.62 10.20 -24.47
C ALA A 351 4.86 11.04 -23.21
N ASN A 352 4.83 12.36 -23.38
CA ASN A 352 5.00 13.36 -22.33
C ASN A 352 3.71 14.12 -22.12
#